data_AF-A0A7K2XD89-F1
#
_entry.id   AF-A0A7K2XD89-F1
#
_cell.length_a   1.000
_cell.length_b   1.000
_cell.length_c   1.000
_cell.angle_alpha   90.00
_cell.angle_beta   90.00
_cell.angle_gamma   90.00
#
_symmetry.space_group_name_H-M   'P 1'
#
loop_
_entity.id
_entity.type
_entity.pdbx_description
1 polymer ?
#
loop_
_entity_poly.entity_id
_entity_poly.type
_entity_poly.pdbx_seq_one_letter_code
_entity_poly.pdbx_strand_id
1 'polypeptide(L)'
;RPSPRWAVGTVCAVAGIGLLLLPSGGGRADVLGVAYGAAAGASFGVYIAATKELGARGADLDAAAPVGVLCAGLLVSPYLLIAPGGLATAHGAALVGWLGLGTTALGYLLFTRGVGGLSAATVGTLSLTEPLVAAVLGVALLGERPG
;
A
#
# COMPACT_ATOMS: atom_id res chain seq x y z
N ARG A 1 1.57 -3.15 -25.45
CA ARG A 1 3.02 -2.87 -25.42
C ARG A 1 3.23 -1.56 -24.66
N PRO A 2 4.15 -1.48 -23.69
CA PRO A 2 4.38 -0.24 -22.95
C PRO A 2 4.82 0.88 -23.90
N SER A 3 4.23 2.06 -23.76
CA SER A 3 4.61 3.22 -24.56
C SER A 3 5.88 3.87 -23.99
N PRO A 4 6.65 4.62 -24.81
CA PRO A 4 7.81 5.36 -24.32
C PRO A 4 7.46 6.33 -23.19
N ARG A 5 6.27 6.95 -23.25
CA ARG A 5 5.76 7.85 -22.21
C ARG A 5 5.49 7.14 -20.88
N TRP A 6 4.97 5.91 -20.93
CA TRP A 6 4.80 5.09 -19.73
C TRP A 6 6.15 4.76 -19.09
N ALA A 7 7.14 4.36 -19.90
CA ALA A 7 8.48 4.02 -19.40
C ALA A 7 9.16 5.21 -18.69
N VAL A 8 9.10 6.41 -19.31
CA VAL A 8 9.63 7.64 -18.69
C VAL A 8 8.90 7.95 -17.38
N GLY A 9 7.56 7.85 -17.35
CA GLY A 9 6.78 8.08 -16.14
C GLY A 9 7.15 7.12 -15.00
N THR A 10 7.31 5.83 -15.30
CA THR A 10 7.75 4.83 -14.31
C THR A 10 9.15 5.12 -13.79
N VAL A 11 10.10 5.47 -14.65
CA VAL A 11 11.47 5.82 -14.23
C VAL A 11 11.46 7.05 -13.32
N CYS A 12 10.74 8.11 -13.69
CA CYS A 12 10.62 9.30 -12.85
C CYS A 12 9.97 8.99 -11.49
N ALA A 13 8.92 8.18 -11.46
CA ALA A 13 8.27 7.78 -10.21
C ALA A 13 9.19 6.98 -9.30
N VAL A 14 9.91 5.98 -9.84
CA VAL A 14 10.88 5.18 -9.08
C VAL A 14 12.02 6.06 -8.57
N ALA A 15 12.55 6.96 -9.40
CA ALA A 15 13.60 7.88 -9.00
C ALA A 15 13.11 8.83 -7.88
N GLY A 16 11.91 9.39 -8.01
CA GLY A 16 11.32 10.28 -7.01
C GLY A 16 11.06 9.60 -5.66
N ILE A 17 10.51 8.37 -5.68
CA ILE A 17 10.35 7.55 -4.48
C ILE A 17 11.73 7.22 -3.88
N GLY A 18 12.69 6.85 -4.71
CA GLY A 18 14.07 6.62 -4.28
C GLY A 18 14.66 7.83 -3.56
N LEU A 19 14.48 9.02 -4.14
CA LEU A 19 14.86 10.32 -3.56
C LEU A 19 14.20 10.58 -2.20
N LEU A 20 12.89 10.38 -2.09
CA LEU A 20 12.15 10.56 -0.84
C LEU A 20 12.60 9.60 0.26
N LEU A 21 13.05 8.40 -0.13
CA LEU A 21 13.45 7.33 0.79
C LEU A 21 14.98 7.24 0.96
N LEU A 22 15.74 8.24 0.50
CA LEU A 22 17.20 8.22 0.67
C LEU A 22 17.53 8.16 2.18
N PRO A 23 18.33 7.18 2.62
CA PRO A 23 18.75 7.11 4.01
C PRO A 23 19.58 8.35 4.36
N SER A 24 19.16 9.09 5.38
CA SER A 24 19.88 10.25 5.92
C SER A 24 21.05 9.87 6.84
N GLY A 25 21.33 8.57 7.02
CA GLY A 25 22.44 8.05 7.83
C GLY A 25 23.10 6.82 7.22
N GLY A 26 24.35 6.55 7.59
CA GLY A 26 25.20 5.46 7.06
C GLY A 26 24.78 4.03 7.47
N GLY A 27 23.48 3.79 7.67
CA GLY A 27 22.95 2.46 7.95
C GLY A 27 23.18 1.51 6.78
N ARG A 28 23.66 0.30 7.06
CA ARG A 28 23.80 -0.75 6.05
C ARG A 28 22.42 -1.28 5.68
N ALA A 29 22.17 -1.44 4.39
CA ALA A 29 20.98 -2.12 3.91
C ALA A 29 20.94 -3.56 4.42
N ASP A 30 19.84 -3.94 5.07
CA ASP A 30 19.57 -5.33 5.42
C ASP A 30 19.11 -6.09 4.16
N VAL A 31 19.93 -7.04 3.72
CA VAL A 31 19.69 -7.83 2.51
C VAL A 31 18.39 -8.64 2.63
N LEU A 32 18.07 -9.13 3.84
CA LEU A 32 16.83 -9.88 4.07
C LEU A 32 15.61 -8.95 4.00
N GLY A 33 15.68 -7.77 4.62
CA GLY A 33 14.67 -6.73 4.49
C GLY A 33 14.41 -6.33 3.02
N VAL A 34 15.47 -6.17 2.22
CA VAL A 34 15.34 -5.88 0.78
C VAL A 34 14.65 -7.04 0.05
N ALA A 35 15.03 -8.28 0.34
CA ALA A 35 14.40 -9.46 -0.26
C ALA A 35 12.91 -9.57 0.12
N TYR A 36 12.55 -9.32 1.37
CA TYR A 36 11.15 -9.29 1.81
C TYR A 36 10.37 -8.15 1.14
N GLY A 37 10.95 -6.96 1.02
CA GLY A 37 10.34 -5.84 0.29
C GLY A 37 10.08 -6.17 -1.18
N ALA A 38 11.05 -6.80 -1.85
CA ALA A 38 10.91 -7.24 -3.23
C ALA A 38 9.82 -8.34 -3.37
N ALA A 39 9.79 -9.30 -2.45
CA ALA A 39 8.77 -10.35 -2.42
C ALA A 39 7.37 -9.78 -2.18
N ALA A 40 7.23 -8.80 -1.28
CA ALA A 40 5.98 -8.10 -1.03
C ALA A 40 5.50 -7.33 -2.28
N GLY A 41 6.39 -6.59 -2.94
CA GLY A 41 6.09 -5.88 -4.19
C GLY A 41 5.69 -6.83 -5.33
N ALA A 42 6.39 -7.95 -5.49
CA ALA A 42 6.06 -8.98 -6.47
C ALA A 42 4.68 -9.60 -6.20
N SER A 43 4.39 -9.92 -4.93
CA SER A 43 3.10 -10.47 -4.50
C SER A 43 1.95 -9.51 -4.77
N PHE A 44 2.16 -8.22 -4.52
CA PHE A 44 1.18 -7.17 -4.83
C PHE A 44 0.96 -7.02 -6.35
N GLY A 45 2.02 -7.11 -7.15
CA GLY A 45 1.92 -7.13 -8.61
C GLY A 45 1.11 -8.32 -9.12
N VAL A 46 1.32 -9.52 -8.56
CA VAL A 46 0.54 -10.72 -8.86
C VAL A 46 -0.92 -10.53 -8.47
N TYR A 47 -1.19 -9.95 -7.29
CA TYR A 47 -2.55 -9.63 -6.86
C TYR A 47 -3.28 -8.73 -7.88
N ILE A 48 -2.66 -7.62 -8.29
CA ILE A 48 -3.25 -6.71 -9.30
C ILE A 48 -3.53 -7.45 -10.61
N ALA A 49 -2.61 -8.30 -11.08
CA ALA A 49 -2.78 -9.06 -12.30
C ALA A 49 -3.93 -10.07 -12.19
N ALA A 50 -4.00 -10.80 -11.07
CA ALA A 50 -5.06 -11.77 -10.79
C ALA A 50 -6.42 -11.09 -10.69
N THR A 51 -6.54 -9.96 -10.00
CA THR A 51 -7.80 -9.19 -9.89
C THR A 51 -8.28 -8.71 -11.26
N LYS A 52 -7.37 -8.23 -12.12
CA LYS A 52 -7.72 -7.84 -13.50
C LYS A 52 -8.24 -9.01 -14.33
N GLU A 53 -7.57 -10.16 -14.24
CA GLU A 53 -8.00 -11.38 -14.93
C GLU A 53 -9.37 -11.87 -14.41
N LEU A 54 -9.59 -11.80 -13.10
CA LEU A 54 -10.87 -12.17 -12.49
C LEU A 54 -12.01 -11.26 -12.96
N GLY A 55 -11.76 -9.95 -13.03
CA GLY A 55 -12.71 -8.97 -13.58
C GLY A 55 -13.00 -9.21 -15.06
N ALA A 56 -11.98 -9.54 -15.86
CA ALA A 56 -12.15 -9.89 -17.28
C ALA A 56 -13.02 -11.15 -17.48
N ARG A 57 -13.08 -12.04 -16.48
CA ARG A 57 -13.96 -13.23 -16.46
C ARG A 57 -15.35 -12.96 -15.87
N GLY A 58 -15.69 -11.70 -15.58
CA GLY A 58 -17.00 -11.30 -15.09
C GLY A 58 -17.20 -11.42 -13.57
N ALA A 59 -16.13 -11.56 -12.80
CA ALA A 59 -16.25 -11.57 -11.34
C ALA A 59 -16.63 -10.18 -10.79
N ASP A 60 -17.37 -10.18 -9.68
CA ASP A 60 -17.71 -8.98 -8.93
C ASP A 60 -16.46 -8.44 -8.20
N LEU A 61 -15.87 -7.38 -8.76
CA LEU A 61 -14.68 -6.74 -8.21
C LEU A 61 -14.97 -5.94 -6.93
N ASP A 62 -16.22 -5.51 -6.72
CA ASP A 62 -16.61 -4.80 -5.51
C ASP A 62 -16.62 -5.75 -4.31
N ALA A 63 -16.93 -7.03 -4.54
CA ALA A 63 -16.81 -8.09 -3.55
C ALA A 63 -15.37 -8.64 -3.43
N ALA A 64 -14.57 -8.61 -4.50
CA ALA A 64 -13.24 -9.23 -4.52
C ALA A 64 -12.24 -8.57 -3.55
N ALA A 65 -12.26 -7.24 -3.43
CA ALA A 65 -11.39 -6.50 -2.51
C ALA A 65 -11.65 -6.82 -1.02
N PRO A 66 -12.88 -6.68 -0.49
CA PRO A 66 -13.16 -7.00 0.91
C PRO A 66 -12.97 -8.49 1.22
N VAL A 67 -13.32 -9.40 0.31
CA VAL A 67 -13.04 -10.84 0.47
C VAL A 67 -11.54 -11.11 0.52
N GLY A 68 -10.76 -10.48 -0.36
CA GLY A 68 -9.30 -10.60 -0.35
C GLY A 68 -8.68 -10.13 0.96
N VAL A 69 -9.13 -8.98 1.49
CA VAL A 69 -8.69 -8.46 2.80
C VAL A 69 -9.06 -9.42 3.92
N LEU A 70 -10.28 -9.98 3.92
CA LEU A 70 -10.71 -10.97 4.91
C LEU A 70 -9.85 -12.23 4.86
N CYS A 71 -9.62 -12.79 3.68
CA CYS A 71 -8.77 -13.97 3.50
C CYS A 71 -7.34 -13.70 3.96
N ALA A 72 -6.76 -12.55 3.60
CA ALA A 72 -5.43 -12.15 4.06
C ALA A 72 -5.37 -12.02 5.58
N GLY A 73 -6.38 -11.37 6.19
CA GLY A 73 -6.50 -11.24 7.64
C GLY A 73 -6.60 -12.60 8.34
N LEU A 74 -7.39 -13.53 7.81
CA LEU A 74 -7.51 -14.88 8.34
C LEU A 74 -6.20 -15.66 8.22
N LEU A 75 -5.48 -15.53 7.10
CA LEU A 75 -4.18 -16.17 6.91
C LEU A 75 -3.12 -15.65 7.89
N VAL A 76 -3.17 -14.37 8.26
CA VAL A 76 -2.25 -13.75 9.22
C VAL A 76 -2.71 -13.96 10.67
N SER A 77 -4.01 -14.20 10.91
CA SER A 77 -4.57 -14.33 12.26
C SER A 77 -3.90 -15.36 13.19
N PRO A 78 -3.32 -16.50 12.73
CA PRO A 78 -2.58 -17.40 13.61
C PRO A 78 -1.38 -16.75 14.29
N TYR A 79 -0.80 -15.71 13.68
CA TYR A 79 0.30 -14.94 14.28
C TYR A 79 -0.13 -14.25 15.58
N LEU A 80 -1.42 -13.92 15.73
CA LEU A 80 -1.97 -13.33 16.95
C LEU A 80 -1.86 -14.28 18.16
N LEU A 81 -1.78 -15.60 17.92
CA LEU A 81 -1.59 -16.60 18.97
C LEU A 81 -0.14 -16.63 19.48
N ILE A 82 0.82 -16.20 18.65
CA ILE A 82 2.25 -16.21 18.95
C ILE A 82 2.68 -14.87 19.55
N ALA A 83 2.08 -13.76 19.11
CA ALA A 83 2.38 -12.41 19.57
C ALA A 83 1.09 -11.62 19.91
N PRO A 84 0.37 -11.94 21.00
CA PRO A 84 -0.91 -11.32 21.35
C PRO A 84 -0.78 -9.89 21.93
N GLY A 85 0.44 -9.34 21.98
CA GLY A 85 0.76 -8.14 22.75
C GLY A 85 -0.11 -6.93 22.37
N GLY A 86 -0.69 -6.28 23.39
CA GLY A 86 -1.38 -4.99 23.26
C GLY A 86 -2.81 -5.03 22.72
N LEU A 87 -3.26 -6.14 22.13
CA LEU A 87 -4.58 -6.23 21.46
C LEU A 87 -5.77 -6.16 22.42
N ALA A 88 -5.62 -6.73 23.62
CA ALA A 88 -6.69 -6.73 24.64
C ALA A 88 -6.79 -5.41 25.44
N THR A 89 -5.99 -4.40 25.10
CA THR A 89 -6.04 -3.09 25.75
C THR A 89 -7.04 -2.18 25.02
N ALA A 90 -7.64 -1.23 25.74
CA ALA A 90 -8.51 -0.23 25.12
C ALA A 90 -7.80 0.56 24.01
N HIS A 91 -6.50 0.85 24.20
CA HIS A 91 -5.68 1.51 23.19
C HIS A 91 -5.44 0.64 21.96
N GLY A 92 -5.10 -0.63 22.14
CA GLY A 92 -4.93 -1.58 21.03
C GLY A 92 -6.23 -1.82 20.27
N ALA A 93 -7.35 -1.96 20.96
CA ALA A 93 -8.67 -2.06 20.33
C ALA A 93 -9.03 -0.79 19.54
N ALA A 94 -8.73 0.40 20.08
CA ALA A 94 -8.91 1.67 19.38
C ALA A 94 -8.03 1.76 18.12
N LEU A 95 -6.77 1.33 18.19
CA LEU A 95 -5.86 1.27 17.04
C LEU A 95 -6.35 0.30 15.96
N VAL A 96 -6.77 -0.91 16.35
CA VAL A 96 -7.34 -1.89 15.42
C VAL A 96 -8.60 -1.33 14.75
N GLY A 97 -9.48 -0.68 15.52
CA GLY A 97 -10.68 -0.02 14.98
C GLY A 97 -10.33 1.12 14.01
N TRP A 98 -9.37 1.96 14.36
CA TRP A 98 -8.90 3.05 13.50
C TRP A 98 -8.28 2.53 12.20
N LEU A 99 -7.40 1.53 12.28
CA LEU A 99 -6.74 0.94 11.11
C LEU A 99 -7.73 0.17 10.22
N GLY A 100 -8.66 -0.58 10.83
CA GLY A 100 -9.65 -1.35 10.09
C GLY A 100 -10.71 -0.46 9.43
N LEU A 101 -11.33 0.43 10.19
CA LEU A 101 -12.46 1.23 9.70
C LEU A 101 -12.01 2.53 9.03
N GLY A 102 -11.11 3.27 9.67
CA GLY A 102 -10.69 4.60 9.23
C GLY A 102 -9.72 4.54 8.05
N THR A 103 -8.63 3.81 8.17
CA THR A 103 -7.61 3.79 7.11
C THR A 103 -7.92 2.77 6.01
N THR A 104 -8.41 1.58 6.38
CA THR A 104 -8.66 0.52 5.39
C THR A 104 -10.03 0.63 4.75
N ALA A 105 -11.13 0.41 5.49
CA ALA A 105 -12.46 0.34 4.90
C ALA A 105 -12.89 1.65 4.23
N LEU A 106 -12.78 2.77 4.94
CA LEU A 106 -13.10 4.08 4.37
C LEU A 106 -12.16 4.47 3.22
N GLY A 107 -10.86 4.21 3.36
CA GLY A 107 -9.86 4.46 2.32
C GLY A 107 -10.20 3.73 1.02
N TYR A 108 -10.46 2.42 1.08
CA TYR A 108 -10.87 1.62 -0.07
C TYR A 108 -12.19 2.12 -0.67
N LEU A 109 -13.17 2.45 0.16
CA LEU A 109 -14.48 2.92 -0.29
C LEU A 109 -14.36 4.25 -1.07
N LEU A 110 -13.54 5.18 -0.58
CA LEU A 110 -13.24 6.44 -1.27
C LEU A 110 -12.45 6.19 -2.56
N PHE A 111 -11.46 5.30 -2.52
CA PHE A 111 -10.65 4.94 -3.67
C PHE A 111 -11.50 4.33 -4.79
N THR A 112 -12.29 3.30 -4.50
CA THR A 112 -13.15 2.62 -5.48
C THR A 112 -14.15 3.59 -6.11
N ARG A 113 -14.72 4.51 -5.32
CA ARG A 113 -15.62 5.56 -5.84
C ARG A 113 -14.90 6.58 -6.72
N GLY A 114 -13.70 6.98 -6.36
CA GLY A 114 -12.90 7.96 -7.13
C GLY A 114 -12.33 7.37 -8.42
N VAL A 115 -11.99 6.08 -8.43
CA VAL A 115 -11.29 5.43 -9.53
C VAL A 115 -12.19 5.13 -10.72
N GLY A 116 -13.49 4.91 -10.50
CA GLY A 116 -14.43 4.43 -11.53
C GLY A 116 -14.57 5.34 -12.75
N GLY A 117 -14.26 6.63 -12.62
CA GLY A 117 -14.29 7.61 -13.73
C GLY A 117 -12.92 8.04 -14.26
N LEU A 118 -11.81 7.49 -13.76
CA LEU A 118 -10.46 7.98 -14.03
C LEU A 118 -9.64 7.00 -14.89
N SER A 119 -8.73 7.55 -15.71
CA SER A 119 -7.78 6.73 -16.46
C SER A 119 -6.74 6.09 -15.53
N ALA A 120 -6.23 4.91 -15.87
CA ALA A 120 -5.18 4.23 -15.08
C ALA A 120 -3.93 5.09 -14.85
N ALA A 121 -3.59 5.98 -15.79
CA ALA A 121 -2.47 6.93 -15.65
C ALA A 121 -2.75 8.02 -14.61
N THR A 122 -3.99 8.54 -14.57
CA THR A 122 -4.43 9.51 -13.55
C THR A 122 -4.40 8.88 -12.17
N VAL A 123 -4.91 7.66 -12.03
CA VAL A 123 -4.90 6.90 -10.78
C VAL A 123 -3.48 6.66 -10.29
N GLY A 124 -2.58 6.23 -11.18
CA GLY A 124 -1.17 6.05 -10.83
C GLY A 124 -0.50 7.34 -10.36
N THR A 125 -0.82 8.48 -10.95
CA THR A 125 -0.31 9.79 -10.51
C THR A 125 -0.90 10.18 -9.16
N LEU A 126 -2.19 9.95 -8.94
CA LEU A 126 -2.84 10.20 -7.65
C LEU A 126 -2.23 9.34 -6.53
N SER A 127 -1.89 8.08 -6.80
CA SER A 127 -1.21 7.22 -5.84
C SER A 127 0.18 7.74 -5.43
N LEU A 128 0.87 8.51 -6.28
CA LEU A 128 2.13 9.17 -5.89
C LEU A 128 1.92 10.30 -4.87
N THR A 129 0.68 10.80 -4.73
CA THR A 129 0.34 11.76 -3.68
C THR A 129 0.43 11.14 -2.29
N GLU A 130 0.21 9.83 -2.16
CA GLU A 130 0.26 9.13 -0.87
C GLU A 130 1.65 9.22 -0.20
N PRO A 131 2.77 8.81 -0.83
CA PRO A 131 4.09 8.98 -0.22
C PRO A 131 4.46 10.45 -0.03
N LEU A 132 3.97 11.36 -0.87
CA LEU A 132 4.19 12.80 -0.70
C LEU A 132 3.50 13.33 0.55
N VAL A 133 2.22 13.02 0.74
CA VAL A 133 1.44 13.43 1.92
C VAL A 133 2.03 12.80 3.18
N ALA A 134 2.41 11.51 3.12
CA ALA A 134 3.09 10.85 4.23
C ALA A 134 4.38 11.58 4.63
N ALA A 135 5.23 11.93 3.66
CA ALA A 135 6.45 12.70 3.91
C ALA A 135 6.14 14.08 4.50
N VAL A 136 5.19 14.82 3.93
CA VAL A 136 4.79 16.15 4.44
C VAL A 136 4.27 16.08 5.87
N LEU A 137 3.44 15.09 6.20
CA LEU A 137 2.95 14.88 7.56
C LEU A 137 4.09 14.44 8.50
N GLY A 138 5.03 13.62 8.04
CA GLY A 138 6.25 13.27 8.76
C GLY A 138 7.06 14.50 9.15
N VAL A 139 7.28 15.42 8.22
CA VAL A 139 7.97 16.68 8.52
C VAL A 139 7.15 17.58 9.44
N ALA A 140 5.88 17.81 9.10
CA ALA A 140 5.05 18.82 9.77
C ALA A 140 4.60 18.41 11.17
N LEU A 141 4.30 17.13 11.39
CA LEU A 141 3.74 16.62 12.65
C LEU A 141 4.76 15.85 13.48
N LEU A 142 5.68 15.12 12.85
CA LEU A 142 6.67 14.28 13.53
C LEU A 142 8.06 14.93 13.59
N GLY A 143 8.27 16.06 12.90
CA GLY A 143 9.55 16.76 12.88
C GLY A 143 10.64 16.01 12.12
N GLU A 144 10.26 15.06 11.25
CA GLU A 144 11.21 14.30 10.45
C GLU A 144 11.94 15.19 9.45
N ARG A 145 13.19 14.84 9.15
CA ARG A 145 14.00 15.53 8.13
C ARG A 145 14.15 14.59 6.94
N PRO A 146 13.50 14.87 5.80
CA PRO A 146 13.77 14.11 4.58
C PRO A 146 15.24 14.32 4.24
N GLY A 147 15.92 13.22 3.94
CA GLY A 147 17.37 13.19 3.68
C GLY A 147 17.79 14.04 2.50
#